data_AF-A0A0Q4PIZ9-F1
#
_entry.id   AF-A0A0Q4PIZ9-F1
#
_cell.length_a   1.000
_cell.length_b   1.000
_cell.length_c   1.000
_cell.angle_alpha   90.00
_cell.angle_beta   90.00
_cell.angle_gamma   90.00
#
_symmetry.space_group_name_H-M   'P 1'
#
loop_
_entity.id
_entity.type
_entity.pdbx_description
1 polymer ?
#
loop_
_entity_poly.entity_id
_entity_poly.type
_entity_poly.pdbx_seq_one_letter_code
_entity_poly.pdbx_strand_id
1 'polypeptide(L)'
;MHSFMDAKLMAKLLRQALAERSIEITHSDSLELVSRQFGMANWNMLSARIDRASSPAETLPDGWFKAGKSPHLYDTRIDHENGSTVLISAKPEMRHDIRGDDFCTVMQSVDAEPFKGQRIRLAGELRTEDAGTGVTIWFRVDGAKGTLLFDNLELRRPEGPLVGTQSWNERSVVFDIPEEALSLHYGFFLKGAGKCWSRKFSLIEVDGSVPTNSGKGPVLPRPTNLDFGQGAAN
;
A
#
# COMPACT_ATOMS: atom_id res chain seq x y z
N MET A 1 8.73 32.27 -1.50
CA MET A 1 9.66 31.21 -1.09
C MET A 1 9.73 30.23 -2.26
N HIS A 2 10.84 30.19 -3.01
CA HIS A 2 10.97 29.32 -4.19
C HIS A 2 11.19 27.87 -3.75
N SER A 3 10.53 26.93 -4.45
CA SER A 3 10.63 25.49 -4.19
C SER A 3 11.62 24.85 -5.17
N PHE A 4 12.03 23.61 -4.90
CA PHE A 4 12.85 22.82 -5.83
C PHE A 4 12.16 22.61 -7.20
N MET A 5 10.84 22.78 -7.27
CA MET A 5 10.06 22.79 -8.51
C MET A 5 10.44 23.96 -9.43
N ASP A 6 10.93 25.07 -8.88
CA ASP A 6 11.34 26.25 -9.65
C ASP A 6 12.79 26.16 -10.13
N ALA A 7 13.48 25.03 -9.93
CA ALA A 7 14.93 24.93 -10.13
C ALA A 7 15.42 25.35 -11.52
N LYS A 8 14.64 25.07 -12.59
CA LYS A 8 14.98 25.52 -13.96
C LYS A 8 14.89 27.04 -14.11
N LEU A 9 13.89 27.66 -13.48
CA LEU A 9 13.73 29.12 -13.45
C LEU A 9 14.85 29.75 -12.61
N MET A 10 15.17 29.18 -11.45
CA MET A 10 16.27 29.63 -10.59
C MET A 10 17.62 29.57 -11.32
N ALA A 11 17.90 28.47 -12.04
CA ALA A 11 19.13 28.33 -12.82
C ALA A 11 19.22 29.36 -13.95
N LYS A 12 18.10 29.64 -14.63
CA LYS A 12 18.00 30.69 -15.65
C LYS A 12 18.28 32.09 -15.07
N LEU A 13 17.64 32.42 -13.95
CA LEU A 13 17.82 33.71 -13.26
C LEU A 13 19.25 33.88 -12.73
N LEU A 14 19.82 32.83 -12.14
CA LEU A 14 21.20 32.82 -11.66
C LEU A 14 22.20 33.10 -12.79
N ARG A 15 22.04 32.42 -13.93
CA ARG A 15 22.91 32.63 -15.10
C ARG A 15 22.80 34.06 -15.63
N GLN A 16 21.59 34.60 -15.71
CA GLN A 16 21.36 35.98 -16.17
C GLN A 16 22.01 37.01 -15.24
N ALA A 17 21.82 36.88 -13.93
CA ALA A 17 22.38 37.79 -12.95
C ALA A 17 23.93 37.79 -12.92
N LEU A 18 24.55 36.64 -13.19
CA LEU A 18 26.02 36.54 -13.30
C LEU A 18 26.54 37.15 -14.60
N ALA A 19 25.83 36.99 -15.71
CA ALA A 19 26.19 37.58 -17.00
C ALA A 19 26.18 39.13 -16.95
N GLU A 20 25.24 39.74 -16.22
CA GLU A 20 25.21 41.20 -15.97
C GLU A 20 26.47 41.72 -15.25
N ARG A 21 27.19 40.83 -14.55
CA ARG A 21 28.46 41.11 -13.88
C ARG A 21 29.67 40.63 -14.69
N SER A 22 29.47 40.31 -15.97
CA SER A 22 30.49 39.76 -16.86
C SER A 22 31.09 38.42 -16.38
N ILE A 23 30.31 37.63 -15.63
CA ILE A 23 30.66 36.27 -15.22
C ILE A 23 29.83 35.29 -16.05
N GLU A 24 30.46 34.64 -17.02
CA GLU A 24 29.79 33.62 -17.83
C GLU A 24 29.89 32.25 -17.18
N ILE A 25 28.74 31.57 -17.08
CA ILE A 25 28.63 30.16 -16.69
C ILE A 25 27.76 29.42 -17.69
N THR A 26 28.02 28.13 -17.88
CA THR A 26 27.20 27.32 -18.79
C THR A 26 25.81 27.07 -18.20
N HIS A 27 24.87 26.66 -19.06
CA HIS A 27 23.56 26.22 -18.57
C HIS A 27 23.68 25.03 -17.61
N SER A 28 24.56 24.07 -17.90
CA SER A 28 24.79 22.91 -17.04
C SER A 28 25.31 23.33 -15.66
N ASP A 29 26.29 24.23 -15.61
CA ASP A 29 26.86 24.71 -14.34
C ASP A 29 25.81 25.41 -13.47
N SER A 30 24.91 26.19 -14.10
CA SER A 30 23.81 26.84 -13.37
C SER A 30 22.84 25.84 -12.74
N LEU A 31 22.56 24.72 -13.41
CA LEU A 31 21.71 23.65 -12.88
C LEU A 31 22.40 22.89 -11.74
N GLU A 32 23.70 22.62 -11.87
CA GLU A 32 24.52 21.99 -10.84
C GLU A 32 24.57 22.83 -9.55
N LEU A 33 24.79 24.15 -9.69
CA LEU A 33 24.82 25.07 -8.55
C LEU A 33 23.48 25.15 -7.82
N VAL A 34 22.37 25.25 -8.55
CA VAL A 34 21.03 25.24 -7.95
C VAL A 34 20.72 23.89 -7.28
N SER A 35 21.18 22.78 -7.86
CA SER A 35 20.99 21.44 -7.28
C SER A 35 21.60 21.33 -5.89
N ARG A 36 22.81 21.88 -5.72
CA ARG A 36 23.51 21.88 -4.42
C ARG A 36 22.80 22.74 -3.36
N GLN A 37 22.13 23.82 -3.76
CA GLN A 37 21.33 24.64 -2.82
C GLN A 37 20.16 23.87 -2.22
N PHE A 38 19.63 22.88 -2.95
CA PHE A 38 18.58 21.98 -2.48
C PHE A 38 19.12 20.68 -1.85
N GLY A 39 20.42 20.61 -1.57
CA GLY A 39 21.07 19.44 -0.96
C GLY A 39 21.28 18.26 -1.92
N MET A 40 21.15 18.46 -3.23
CA MET A 40 21.36 17.41 -4.23
C MET A 40 22.77 17.49 -4.83
N ALA A 41 23.39 16.33 -5.06
CA ALA A 41 24.78 16.26 -5.52
C ALA A 41 24.97 16.73 -6.97
N ASN A 42 23.96 16.53 -7.82
CA ASN A 42 23.98 16.94 -9.23
C ASN A 42 22.57 17.21 -9.80
N TRP A 43 22.53 17.76 -11.01
CA TRP A 43 21.28 18.05 -11.71
C TRP A 43 20.43 16.81 -11.97
N ASN A 44 21.03 15.66 -12.30
CA ASN A 44 20.25 14.45 -12.59
C ASN A 44 19.43 13.99 -11.37
N MET A 45 20.00 14.08 -10.16
CA MET A 45 19.28 13.76 -8.93
C MET A 45 18.14 14.75 -8.64
N LEU A 46 18.38 16.05 -8.85
CA LEU A 46 17.34 17.05 -8.66
C LEU A 46 16.24 16.95 -9.73
N SER A 47 16.59 16.69 -10.99
CA SER A 47 15.65 16.46 -12.09
C SER A 47 14.79 15.24 -11.82
N ALA A 48 15.37 14.11 -11.42
CA ALA A 48 14.60 12.92 -11.06
C ALA A 48 13.62 13.18 -9.90
N ARG A 49 14.00 14.03 -8.94
CA ARG A 49 13.10 14.47 -7.87
C ARG A 49 11.98 15.38 -8.37
N ILE A 50 12.27 16.30 -9.30
CA ILE A 50 11.28 17.15 -9.96
C ILE A 50 10.33 16.28 -10.79
N ASP A 51 10.85 15.35 -11.57
CA ASP A 51 10.06 14.44 -12.41
C ASP A 51 9.16 13.57 -11.54
N ARG A 52 9.67 13.03 -10.42
CA ARG A 52 8.87 12.29 -9.44
C ARG A 52 7.78 13.15 -8.78
N ALA A 53 8.04 14.43 -8.55
CA ALA A 53 7.08 15.38 -7.99
C ALA A 53 6.11 15.97 -9.04
N SER A 54 6.49 15.89 -10.33
CA SER A 54 5.73 16.40 -11.48
C SER A 54 4.94 15.30 -12.19
N SER A 55 5.18 14.03 -11.84
CA SER A 55 4.34 12.91 -12.26
C SER A 55 2.89 13.22 -11.92
N PRO A 56 1.95 13.07 -12.87
CA PRO A 56 0.56 13.38 -12.63
C PRO A 56 0.06 12.57 -11.43
N ALA A 57 -0.82 13.19 -10.65
CA ALA A 57 -1.48 12.59 -9.50
C ALA A 57 -1.88 11.13 -9.75
N GLU A 58 -1.44 10.24 -8.85
CA GLU A 58 -2.21 9.08 -8.34
C GLU A 58 -3.13 8.35 -9.34
N THR A 59 -2.64 7.92 -10.50
CA THR A 59 -3.44 7.00 -11.33
C THR A 59 -3.28 5.58 -10.80
N LEU A 60 -4.24 5.17 -9.97
CA LEU A 60 -4.52 3.76 -9.71
C LEU A 60 -5.18 3.12 -10.95
N PRO A 61 -5.14 1.79 -11.10
CA PRO A 61 -5.88 1.12 -12.16
C PRO A 61 -7.38 1.41 -12.09
N ASP A 62 -8.08 1.36 -13.23
CA ASP A 62 -9.53 1.56 -13.28
C ASP A 62 -10.27 0.63 -12.31
N GLY A 63 -11.22 1.19 -11.57
CA GLY A 63 -11.99 0.48 -10.54
C GLY A 63 -11.28 0.30 -9.20
N TRP A 64 -9.99 0.66 -9.10
CA TRP A 64 -9.25 0.64 -7.83
C TRP A 64 -9.14 2.04 -7.23
N PHE A 65 -9.30 2.11 -5.92
CA PHE A 65 -9.23 3.37 -5.19
C PHE A 65 -8.48 3.24 -3.87
N LYS A 66 -7.97 4.39 -3.39
CA LYS A 66 -7.24 4.52 -2.14
C LYS A 66 -8.22 4.75 -0.97
N ALA A 67 -8.03 4.03 0.12
CA ALA A 67 -8.79 4.19 1.37
C ALA A 67 -7.91 3.86 2.59
N GLY A 68 -8.47 3.92 3.79
CA GLY A 68 -7.82 3.50 5.03
C GLY A 68 -8.02 4.48 6.18
N LYS A 69 -7.37 4.24 7.32
CA LYS A 69 -7.44 5.12 8.48
C LYS A 69 -6.77 6.48 8.22
N SER A 70 -5.58 6.46 7.61
CA SER A 70 -4.76 7.66 7.41
C SER A 70 -4.16 7.70 5.99
N PRO A 71 -4.96 7.57 4.91
CA PRO A 71 -4.47 7.39 3.54
C PRO A 71 -3.67 8.58 3.01
N HIS A 72 -3.81 9.76 3.62
CA HIS A 72 -3.06 10.97 3.27
C HIS A 72 -1.57 10.88 3.62
N LEU A 73 -1.18 9.99 4.55
CA LEU A 73 0.21 9.71 4.93
C LEU A 73 0.95 8.82 3.92
N TYR A 74 0.26 8.37 2.87
CA TYR A 74 0.76 7.40 1.91
C TYR A 74 0.56 7.89 0.48
N ASP A 75 1.51 7.54 -0.38
CA ASP A 75 1.39 7.67 -1.83
C ASP A 75 0.99 6.33 -2.44
N THR A 76 0.15 6.39 -3.46
CA THR A 76 -0.25 5.21 -4.23
C THR A 76 -0.10 5.46 -5.73
N ARG A 77 0.41 4.48 -6.47
CA ARG A 77 0.55 4.57 -7.92
C ARG A 77 0.65 3.20 -8.57
N ILE A 78 0.38 3.16 -9.87
CA ILE A 78 0.93 2.10 -10.72
C ILE A 78 2.45 2.28 -10.78
N ASP A 79 3.18 1.23 -10.48
CA ASP A 79 4.64 1.19 -10.57
C ASP A 79 5.03 0.29 -11.74
N HIS A 80 5.45 0.92 -12.85
CA HIS A 80 5.85 0.25 -14.09
C HIS A 80 7.30 -0.30 -14.05
N GLU A 81 8.12 0.12 -13.09
CA GLU A 81 9.52 -0.35 -12.98
C GLU A 81 9.60 -1.82 -12.57
N ASN A 82 8.56 -2.34 -11.91
CA ASN A 82 8.48 -3.70 -11.38
C ASN A 82 7.46 -4.60 -12.11
N GLY A 83 7.03 -4.22 -13.32
CA GLY A 83 5.91 -4.83 -14.06
C GLY A 83 4.59 -4.07 -13.84
N SER A 84 3.42 -4.62 -14.23
CA SER A 84 2.12 -4.00 -13.90
C SER A 84 1.79 -4.22 -12.42
N THR A 85 2.40 -3.43 -11.53
CA THR A 85 2.24 -3.53 -10.08
C THR A 85 1.60 -2.27 -9.51
N VAL A 86 0.93 -2.41 -8.36
CA VAL A 86 0.40 -1.27 -7.61
C VAL A 86 1.20 -1.11 -6.33
N LEU A 87 1.68 0.10 -6.08
CA LEU A 87 2.50 0.46 -4.94
C LEU A 87 1.69 1.28 -3.92
N ILE A 88 1.89 0.97 -2.63
CA ILE A 88 1.58 1.82 -1.49
C ILE A 88 2.90 2.16 -0.78
N SER A 89 3.24 3.44 -0.69
CA SER A 89 4.47 3.91 -0.03
C SER A 89 4.11 4.86 1.09
N ALA A 90 4.61 4.63 2.30
CA ALA A 90 4.64 5.66 3.33
C ALA A 90 5.42 6.88 2.82
N LYS A 91 4.89 8.09 3.05
CA LYS A 91 5.57 9.34 2.68
C LYS A 91 6.78 9.56 3.60
N PRO A 92 8.01 9.60 3.06
CA PRO A 92 9.22 9.76 3.89
C PRO A 92 9.18 11.01 4.77
N GLU A 93 8.64 12.11 4.25
CA GLU A 93 8.48 13.39 4.94
C GLU A 93 7.47 13.34 6.09
N MET A 94 6.50 12.42 6.05
CA MET A 94 5.47 12.22 7.09
C MET A 94 5.81 11.07 8.04
N ARG A 95 7.03 10.50 7.96
CA ARG A 95 7.40 9.27 8.69
C ARG A 95 7.16 9.36 10.21
N HIS A 96 7.36 10.53 10.81
CA HIS A 96 7.17 10.74 12.25
C HIS A 96 5.70 10.82 12.65
N ASP A 97 4.80 11.08 11.69
CA ASP A 97 3.36 11.17 11.93
C ASP A 97 2.67 9.81 11.82
N ILE A 98 3.32 8.83 11.18
CA ILE A 98 2.78 7.47 10.97
C ILE A 98 2.87 6.66 12.26
N ARG A 99 1.71 6.31 12.81
CA ARG A 99 1.58 5.44 13.99
C ARG A 99 1.45 3.98 13.58
N GLY A 100 1.66 3.07 14.54
CA GLY A 100 1.61 1.64 14.30
C GLY A 100 0.26 1.11 13.80
N ASP A 101 -0.82 1.83 14.06
CA ASP A 101 -2.18 1.49 13.63
C ASP A 101 -2.70 2.33 12.44
N ASP A 102 -1.89 3.26 11.92
CA ASP A 102 -2.18 3.95 10.67
C ASP A 102 -1.96 3.01 9.48
N PHE A 103 -2.85 3.10 8.49
CA PHE A 103 -2.74 2.30 7.29
C PHE A 103 -3.38 2.98 6.08
N CYS A 104 -2.93 2.52 4.91
CA CYS A 104 -3.51 2.80 3.61
C CYS A 104 -3.78 1.48 2.89
N THR A 105 -4.93 1.38 2.24
CA THR A 105 -5.30 0.28 1.35
C THR A 105 -5.56 0.80 -0.05
N VAL A 106 -5.20 -0.03 -1.03
CA VAL A 106 -5.72 0.09 -2.39
C VAL A 106 -6.68 -1.06 -2.60
N MET A 107 -7.91 -0.75 -2.95
CA MET A 107 -9.02 -1.69 -2.92
C MET A 107 -9.99 -1.47 -4.08
N GLN A 108 -10.82 -2.49 -4.31
CA GLN A 108 -11.96 -2.45 -5.20
C GLN A 108 -13.20 -2.93 -4.45
N SER A 109 -14.38 -2.59 -4.97
CA SER A 109 -15.66 -3.11 -4.52
C SER A 109 -16.46 -3.58 -5.72
N VAL A 110 -17.09 -4.74 -5.60
CA VAL A 110 -17.90 -5.34 -6.68
C VAL A 110 -19.22 -5.86 -6.12
N ASP A 111 -20.20 -5.98 -7.01
CA ASP A 111 -21.47 -6.63 -6.73
C ASP A 111 -21.27 -8.12 -6.40
N ALA A 112 -21.94 -8.62 -5.37
CA ALA A 112 -21.79 -10.02 -4.95
C ALA A 112 -22.61 -11.00 -5.79
N GLU A 113 -23.59 -10.55 -6.58
CA GLU A 113 -24.52 -11.39 -7.34
C GLU A 113 -23.82 -12.50 -8.15
N PRO A 114 -22.71 -12.25 -8.89
CA PRO A 114 -22.05 -13.30 -9.68
C PRO A 114 -21.33 -14.35 -8.86
N PHE A 115 -21.22 -14.17 -7.54
CA PHE A 115 -20.39 -14.97 -6.63
C PHE A 115 -21.19 -15.70 -5.56
N LYS A 116 -22.50 -15.40 -5.43
CA LYS A 116 -23.38 -16.02 -4.43
C LYS A 116 -23.37 -17.54 -4.55
N GLY A 117 -23.32 -18.22 -3.40
CA GLY A 117 -23.31 -19.68 -3.31
C GLY A 117 -21.99 -20.34 -3.70
N GLN A 118 -21.00 -19.59 -4.20
CA GLN A 118 -19.71 -20.11 -4.61
C GLN A 118 -18.68 -20.02 -3.49
N ARG A 119 -17.67 -20.89 -3.54
CA ARG A 119 -16.45 -20.75 -2.75
C ARG A 119 -15.44 -19.92 -3.53
N ILE A 120 -15.14 -18.73 -3.04
CA ILE A 120 -14.29 -17.76 -3.72
C ILE A 120 -12.95 -17.63 -3.00
N ARG A 121 -11.87 -17.78 -3.76
CA ARG A 121 -10.51 -17.47 -3.35
C ARG A 121 -10.13 -16.09 -3.85
N LEU A 122 -9.88 -15.18 -2.92
CA LEU A 122 -9.10 -13.97 -3.15
C LEU A 122 -7.62 -14.31 -2.99
N ALA A 123 -6.78 -13.94 -3.95
CA ALA A 123 -5.33 -14.07 -3.84
C ALA A 123 -4.61 -12.86 -4.44
N GLY A 124 -3.39 -12.61 -3.95
CA GLY A 124 -2.49 -11.60 -4.51
C GLY A 124 -1.06 -11.83 -4.08
N GLU A 125 -0.10 -11.54 -4.96
CA GLU A 125 1.32 -11.53 -4.62
C GLU A 125 1.69 -10.16 -4.03
N LEU A 126 2.43 -10.19 -2.92
CA LEU A 126 2.86 -9.02 -2.17
C LEU A 126 4.40 -9.00 -2.05
N ARG A 127 4.99 -7.83 -2.21
CA ARG A 127 6.42 -7.57 -1.94
C ARG A 127 6.52 -6.40 -0.97
N THR A 128 7.49 -6.44 -0.06
CA THR A 128 7.70 -5.38 0.93
C THR A 128 9.13 -4.86 0.94
N GLU A 129 9.26 -3.58 1.26
CA GLU A 129 10.54 -2.94 1.59
C GLU A 129 10.33 -2.16 2.88
N ASP A 130 11.12 -2.50 3.90
CA ASP A 130 11.10 -1.88 5.23
C ASP A 130 9.70 -1.74 5.84
N ALA A 131 8.83 -2.73 5.63
CA ALA A 131 7.47 -2.74 6.16
C ALA A 131 7.52 -2.80 7.70
N GLY A 132 6.94 -1.80 8.35
CA GLY A 132 6.94 -1.66 9.81
C GLY A 132 5.97 -2.61 10.50
N THR A 133 4.67 -2.26 10.52
CA THR A 133 3.67 -3.06 11.25
C THR A 133 3.26 -4.29 10.47
N GLY A 134 2.95 -4.14 9.18
CA GLY A 134 2.54 -5.27 8.38
C GLY A 134 1.95 -4.89 7.03
N VAL A 135 2.08 -5.83 6.11
CA VAL A 135 1.52 -5.78 4.76
C VAL A 135 0.78 -7.08 4.49
N THR A 136 -0.47 -6.99 4.06
CA THR A 136 -1.29 -8.17 3.75
C THR A 136 -2.49 -7.80 2.87
N ILE A 137 -3.24 -8.81 2.44
CA ILE A 137 -4.54 -8.65 1.80
C ILE A 137 -5.67 -8.67 2.84
N TRP A 138 -6.85 -8.22 2.43
CA TRP A 138 -8.08 -8.37 3.18
C TRP A 138 -9.25 -8.65 2.25
N PHE A 139 -10.25 -9.35 2.77
CA PHE A 139 -11.50 -9.66 2.08
C PHE A 139 -12.67 -9.47 3.03
N ARG A 140 -13.70 -8.75 2.58
CA ARG A 140 -14.95 -8.52 3.30
C ARG A 140 -16.14 -8.81 2.40
N VAL A 141 -17.14 -9.46 2.96
CA VAL A 141 -18.45 -9.72 2.35
C VAL A 141 -19.49 -9.02 3.19
N ASP A 142 -20.24 -8.10 2.59
CA ASP A 142 -21.30 -7.35 3.27
C ASP A 142 -22.68 -7.83 2.80
N GLY A 143 -23.64 -7.87 3.73
CA GLY A 143 -25.05 -8.13 3.48
C GLY A 143 -25.91 -6.96 3.98
N ALA A 144 -27.23 -7.10 3.91
CA ALA A 144 -28.15 -6.01 4.27
C ALA A 144 -28.01 -5.50 5.72
N LYS A 145 -27.53 -6.36 6.64
CA LYS A 145 -27.37 -6.06 8.07
C LYS A 145 -25.93 -5.72 8.48
N GLY A 146 -25.03 -5.56 7.51
CA GLY A 146 -23.60 -5.30 7.73
C GLY A 146 -22.72 -6.46 7.29
N THR A 147 -21.50 -6.50 7.83
CA THR A 147 -20.48 -7.48 7.43
C THR A 147 -20.87 -8.91 7.83
N LEU A 148 -20.88 -9.79 6.83
CA LEU A 148 -21.12 -11.22 6.97
C LEU A 148 -19.81 -11.97 7.21
N LEU A 149 -18.78 -11.66 6.41
CA LEU A 149 -17.47 -12.29 6.47
C LEU A 149 -16.37 -11.24 6.38
N PHE A 150 -15.31 -11.42 7.16
CA PHE A 150 -14.13 -10.56 7.12
C PHE A 150 -12.89 -11.32 7.59
N ASP A 151 -11.81 -11.21 6.83
CA ASP A 151 -10.48 -11.63 7.25
C ASP A 151 -9.46 -10.68 6.61
N ASN A 152 -8.48 -10.28 7.39
CA ASN A 152 -7.36 -9.43 6.97
C ASN A 152 -6.01 -10.10 7.24
N LEU A 153 -6.01 -11.38 7.61
CA LEU A 153 -4.86 -12.23 7.91
C LEU A 153 -3.96 -11.74 9.05
N GLU A 154 -4.25 -10.63 9.74
CA GLU A 154 -3.34 -10.04 10.75
C GLU A 154 -3.00 -10.99 11.90
N LEU A 155 -3.96 -11.83 12.27
CA LEU A 155 -3.82 -12.80 13.36
C LEU A 155 -3.31 -14.17 12.90
N ARG A 156 -3.17 -14.40 11.58
CA ARG A 156 -2.71 -15.71 11.07
C ARG A 156 -1.20 -15.85 11.18
N ARG A 157 -0.74 -17.09 11.42
CA ARG A 157 0.67 -17.48 11.39
C ARG A 157 0.77 -18.89 10.80
N PRO A 158 1.77 -19.19 9.95
CA PRO A 158 2.81 -18.28 9.44
C PRO A 158 2.33 -17.36 8.30
N GLU A 159 1.16 -17.61 7.72
CA GLU A 159 0.63 -16.92 6.51
C GLU A 159 0.05 -15.52 6.77
N GLY A 160 0.43 -14.88 7.87
CA GLY A 160 -0.03 -13.54 8.25
C GLY A 160 0.71 -12.41 7.53
N PRO A 161 0.73 -11.20 8.13
CA PRO A 161 1.34 -10.03 7.52
C PRO A 161 2.82 -10.21 7.24
N LEU A 162 3.24 -9.64 6.11
CA LEU A 162 4.64 -9.46 5.77
C LEU A 162 5.20 -8.25 6.55
N VAL A 163 6.37 -8.43 7.15
CA VAL A 163 7.14 -7.39 7.86
C VAL A 163 8.57 -7.35 7.33
N GLY A 164 9.23 -6.20 7.46
CA GLY A 164 10.57 -5.97 6.92
C GLY A 164 10.61 -6.01 5.40
N THR A 165 11.76 -6.40 4.87
CA THR A 165 12.00 -6.50 3.42
C THR A 165 11.89 -7.95 2.98
N GLN A 166 10.91 -8.23 2.13
CA GLN A 166 10.61 -9.57 1.63
C GLN A 166 10.34 -9.53 0.13
N SER A 167 10.76 -10.60 -0.56
CA SER A 167 10.43 -10.81 -1.97
C SER A 167 8.93 -11.12 -2.14
N TRP A 168 8.52 -11.42 -3.37
CA TRP A 168 7.13 -11.76 -3.69
C TRP A 168 6.65 -12.98 -2.91
N ASN A 169 5.57 -12.79 -2.16
CA ASN A 169 4.89 -13.81 -1.38
C ASN A 169 3.39 -13.74 -1.69
N GLU A 170 2.75 -14.88 -1.96
CA GLU A 170 1.30 -14.92 -2.10
C GLU A 170 0.61 -14.84 -0.73
N ARG A 171 -0.51 -14.13 -0.68
CA ARG A 171 -1.50 -14.22 0.40
C ARG A 171 -2.86 -14.52 -0.20
N SER A 172 -3.67 -15.27 0.53
CA SER A 172 -5.02 -15.64 0.09
C SER A 172 -6.04 -15.66 1.22
N VAL A 173 -7.28 -15.31 0.88
CA VAL A 173 -8.46 -15.46 1.74
C VAL A 173 -9.52 -16.21 0.95
N VAL A 174 -10.08 -17.28 1.52
CA VAL A 174 -11.11 -18.12 0.89
C VAL A 174 -12.39 -18.03 1.70
N PHE A 175 -13.51 -17.71 1.05
CA PHE A 175 -14.83 -17.65 1.67
C PHE A 175 -15.86 -18.43 0.86
N ASP A 176 -16.77 -19.10 1.58
CA ASP A 176 -18.07 -19.49 1.02
C ASP A 176 -18.96 -18.24 1.02
N ILE A 177 -19.35 -17.75 -0.16
CA ILE A 177 -20.10 -16.50 -0.29
C ILE A 177 -21.60 -16.76 -0.01
N PRO A 178 -22.19 -16.15 1.05
CA PRO A 178 -23.59 -16.38 1.38
C PRO A 178 -24.55 -15.87 0.31
N GLU A 179 -25.72 -16.50 0.18
CA GLU A 179 -26.78 -16.08 -0.75
C GLU A 179 -27.29 -14.65 -0.46
N GLU A 180 -27.25 -14.24 0.79
CA GLU A 180 -27.63 -12.91 1.25
C GLU A 180 -26.55 -11.83 1.06
N ALA A 181 -25.40 -12.18 0.46
CA ALA A 181 -24.34 -11.21 0.17
C ALA A 181 -24.82 -10.14 -0.82
N LEU A 182 -24.41 -8.90 -0.60
CA LEU A 182 -24.73 -7.76 -1.47
C LEU A 182 -23.47 -7.23 -2.16
N SER A 183 -22.34 -7.18 -1.46
CA SER A 183 -21.11 -6.66 -2.00
C SER A 183 -19.88 -7.36 -1.47
N LEU A 184 -18.85 -7.41 -2.32
CA LEU A 184 -17.51 -7.90 -2.01
C LEU A 184 -16.54 -6.73 -2.01
N HIS A 185 -15.74 -6.61 -0.96
CA HIS A 185 -14.72 -5.59 -0.81
C HIS A 185 -13.39 -6.24 -0.51
N TYR A 186 -12.36 -5.90 -1.29
CA TYR A 186 -11.06 -6.53 -1.15
C TYR A 186 -9.94 -5.62 -1.59
N GLY A 187 -8.74 -5.93 -1.11
CA GLY A 187 -7.54 -5.25 -1.53
C GLY A 187 -6.35 -5.67 -0.70
N PHE A 188 -5.30 -4.87 -0.79
CA PHE A 188 -4.11 -5.02 0.02
C PHE A 188 -3.82 -3.71 0.76
N PHE A 189 -3.11 -3.81 1.87
CA PHE A 189 -2.81 -2.64 2.68
C PHE A 189 -1.38 -2.67 3.22
N LEU A 190 -0.88 -1.47 3.50
CA LEU A 190 0.31 -1.22 4.28
C LEU A 190 -0.12 -0.56 5.59
N LYS A 191 0.27 -1.18 6.71
CA LYS A 191 0.10 -0.66 8.06
C LYS A 191 1.45 -0.24 8.64
N GLY A 192 1.51 0.97 9.17
CA GLY A 192 2.74 1.61 9.60
C GLY A 192 3.60 2.11 8.43
N ALA A 193 4.90 2.23 8.66
CA ALA A 193 5.88 2.73 7.69
C ALA A 193 6.31 1.65 6.66
N GLY A 194 7.05 2.08 5.63
CA GLY A 194 7.64 1.21 4.61
C GLY A 194 6.94 1.30 3.25
N LYS A 195 7.09 0.26 2.44
CA LYS A 195 6.48 0.14 1.11
C LYS A 195 5.90 -1.25 0.90
N CYS A 196 4.83 -1.29 0.10
CA CYS A 196 4.19 -2.50 -0.36
C CYS A 196 3.92 -2.42 -1.86
N TRP A 197 4.28 -3.47 -2.59
CA TRP A 197 3.80 -3.69 -3.94
C TRP A 197 2.87 -4.88 -3.97
N SER A 198 1.83 -4.80 -4.81
CA SER A 198 0.98 -5.95 -5.14
C SER A 198 0.88 -6.18 -6.64
N ARG A 199 0.71 -7.44 -7.03
CA ARG A 199 0.42 -7.87 -8.40
C ARG A 199 -0.40 -9.15 -8.43
N LYS A 200 -0.92 -9.47 -9.62
CA LYS A 200 -1.69 -10.71 -9.89
C LYS A 200 -2.83 -10.91 -8.87
N PHE A 201 -3.58 -9.85 -8.59
CA PHE A 201 -4.79 -9.96 -7.78
C PHE A 201 -5.82 -10.79 -8.54
N SER A 202 -6.41 -11.78 -7.89
CA SER A 202 -7.44 -12.65 -8.46
C SER A 202 -8.55 -12.89 -7.46
N LEU A 203 -9.77 -13.01 -7.99
CA LEU A 203 -10.97 -13.38 -7.27
C LEU A 203 -11.65 -14.47 -8.10
N ILE A 204 -11.47 -15.73 -7.72
CA ILE A 204 -11.87 -16.89 -8.52
C ILE A 204 -12.65 -17.90 -7.70
N GLU A 205 -13.56 -18.61 -8.35
CA GLU A 205 -14.20 -19.80 -7.78
C GLU A 205 -13.16 -20.93 -7.59
N VAL A 206 -13.27 -21.63 -6.47
CA VAL A 206 -12.48 -22.83 -6.15
C VAL A 206 -13.40 -23.90 -5.61
N ASP A 207 -12.98 -25.16 -5.70
CA ASP A 207 -13.79 -26.27 -5.21
C ASP A 207 -13.78 -26.41 -3.67
N GLY A 208 -14.67 -27.28 -3.18
CA GLY A 208 -14.87 -27.54 -1.75
C GLY A 208 -13.69 -28.16 -1.00
N SER A 209 -12.62 -28.58 -1.68
CA SER A 209 -11.40 -29.10 -1.05
C SER A 209 -10.50 -27.98 -0.51
N VAL A 210 -10.64 -26.75 -1.01
CA VAL A 210 -9.86 -25.59 -0.55
C VAL A 210 -10.42 -25.09 0.79
N PRO A 211 -9.63 -25.07 1.89
CA PRO A 211 -10.14 -24.64 3.20
C PRO A 211 -10.54 -23.17 3.23
N THR A 212 -11.59 -22.85 4.00
CA THR A 212 -12.07 -21.47 4.18
C THR A 212 -11.35 -20.73 5.30
N ASN A 213 -11.25 -19.41 5.15
CA ASN A 213 -10.66 -18.51 6.13
C ASN A 213 -11.59 -18.14 7.29
N SER A 214 -12.90 -18.17 7.05
CA SER A 214 -13.97 -17.82 7.99
C SER A 214 -14.15 -18.81 9.14
N GLY A 215 -13.13 -19.65 9.42
CA GLY A 215 -13.09 -20.47 10.61
C GLY A 215 -13.32 -19.57 11.81
N LYS A 216 -14.53 -19.65 12.39
CA LYS A 216 -14.87 -18.99 13.66
C LYS A 216 -13.68 -19.24 14.58
N GLY A 217 -12.99 -18.18 15.01
CA GLY A 217 -11.86 -18.31 15.93
C GLY A 217 -12.26 -19.21 17.10
N PRO A 218 -11.31 -19.86 17.79
CA PRO A 218 -11.62 -20.96 18.71
C PRO A 218 -12.69 -20.54 19.71
N VAL A 219 -13.94 -20.93 19.44
CA VAL A 219 -15.03 -20.80 20.39
C VAL A 219 -14.82 -21.96 21.33
N LEU A 220 -14.44 -21.65 22.57
CA LEU A 220 -14.39 -22.66 23.60
C LEU A 220 -15.80 -23.27 23.71
N PRO A 221 -15.94 -24.61 23.66
CA PRO A 221 -17.26 -25.24 23.74
C PRO A 221 -17.97 -24.94 25.07
N ARG A 222 -17.22 -24.47 26.06
CA ARG A 222 -17.67 -24.00 27.38
C ARG A 222 -16.60 -23.10 28.00
N PRO A 223 -16.92 -22.27 29.00
CA PRO A 223 -15.91 -21.55 29.76
C PRO A 223 -14.88 -22.50 30.38
N THR A 224 -13.60 -22.14 30.30
CA THR A 224 -12.47 -22.85 30.90
C THR A 224 -11.57 -21.84 31.64
N ASN A 225 -10.89 -22.31 32.70
CA ASN A 225 -9.93 -21.52 33.50
C ASN A 225 -10.52 -20.23 34.12
N LEU A 226 -11.77 -20.29 34.61
CA LEU A 226 -12.45 -19.13 35.21
C LEU A 226 -11.86 -18.70 36.56
N ASP A 227 -11.09 -19.57 37.20
CA ASP A 227 -10.35 -19.31 38.44
C ASP A 227 -8.92 -18.82 38.20
N PHE A 228 -8.49 -18.72 36.93
CA PHE A 228 -7.14 -18.33 36.52
C PHE A 228 -6.03 -19.24 37.09
N GLY A 229 -6.36 -20.46 37.52
CA GLY A 229 -5.43 -21.37 38.19
C GLY A 229 -4.46 -22.10 37.25
N GLN A 230 -4.73 -22.10 35.94
CA GLN A 230 -3.87 -22.74 34.95
C GLN A 230 -3.16 -21.67 34.10
N GLY A 231 -1.81 -21.65 34.18
CA GLY A 231 -0.96 -20.87 33.29
C GLY A 231 -0.78 -21.56 31.94
N ALA A 232 -0.53 -20.78 30.88
CA ALA A 232 -0.19 -21.35 29.58
C ALA A 232 1.09 -22.19 29.71
N ALA A 233 1.01 -23.47 29.34
CA ALA A 233 2.22 -24.28 29.19
C ALA A 233 3.04 -23.69 28.05
N ASN A 234 4.29 -23.29 28.35
CA ASN A 234 5.26 -22.83 27.36
C ASN A 234 5.70 -23.97 26.43
#